data_AF-A0A1S2HN62-F1
#
_entry.id   AF-A0A1S2HN62-F1
#
_cell.length_a   1.000
_cell.length_b   1.000
_cell.length_c   1.000
_cell.angle_alpha   90.00
_cell.angle_beta   90.00
_cell.angle_gamma   90.00
#
_symmetry.space_group_name_H-M   'P 1'
#
loop_
_entity.id
_entity.type
_entity.pdbx_description
1 polymer ?
#
loop_
_entity_poly.entity_id
_entity_poly.type
_entity_poly.pdbx_seq_one_letter_code
_entity_poly.pdbx_strand_id
1 'polypeptide(L)'
;MLRSRPPRAALLGVLLVTVLAACSGQGADADPTEGPTGSESVVSDGASPVVFAFECDDDGGDRERYTTYSAVWEAERSSCTAHRLTGSVPSEQQQAAVRAAGGAATLVELAATCADTGTAPWTTAVTTRRGAQLAAALLRYCPGHPETDRLRDALITYRG
;
A
#
# COMPACT_ATOMS: atom_id res chain seq x y z
N MET A 1 5.39 53.20 -12.21
CA MET A 1 6.78 52.87 -12.63
C MET A 1 6.80 51.44 -13.14
N LEU A 2 7.17 51.24 -14.40
CA LEU A 2 7.28 49.97 -15.13
C LEU A 2 8.50 49.14 -14.66
N ARG A 3 8.36 47.80 -14.67
CA ARG A 3 9.34 46.82 -15.23
C ARG A 3 8.74 45.40 -15.12
N SER A 4 8.17 44.84 -16.18
CA SER A 4 8.80 44.05 -17.26
C SER A 4 9.25 42.63 -16.84
N ARG A 5 8.45 41.60 -17.19
CA ARG A 5 8.89 40.21 -17.55
C ARG A 5 9.34 40.22 -19.03
N PRO A 6 10.00 39.21 -19.68
CA PRO A 6 10.03 37.72 -19.48
C PRO A 6 11.40 37.07 -19.89
N PRO A 7 11.51 35.91 -20.62
CA PRO A 7 11.14 34.49 -20.40
C PRO A 7 12.37 33.52 -20.45
N ARG A 8 12.22 32.25 -20.07
CA ARG A 8 13.03 31.14 -20.64
C ARG A 8 12.21 29.87 -20.83
N ALA A 9 11.89 29.59 -22.09
CA ALA A 9 11.51 28.29 -22.59
C ALA A 9 12.77 27.43 -22.81
N ALA A 10 12.69 26.14 -22.55
CA ALA A 10 13.58 25.14 -23.12
C ALA A 10 12.80 23.83 -23.36
N LEU A 11 12.65 23.51 -24.64
CA LEU A 11 12.23 22.23 -25.20
C LEU A 11 13.30 21.14 -24.95
N LEU A 12 12.89 19.87 -24.91
CA LEU A 12 13.52 18.63 -25.43
C LEU A 12 12.74 17.46 -24.79
N GLY A 13 12.07 16.52 -25.46
CA GLY A 13 12.36 15.87 -26.74
C GLY A 13 12.98 14.48 -26.45
N VAL A 14 12.17 13.46 -26.14
CA VAL A 14 12.63 12.06 -26.06
C VAL A 14 11.82 11.18 -26.99
N LEU A 15 12.56 10.48 -27.83
CA LEU A 15 12.18 9.72 -29.01
C LEU A 15 11.64 8.33 -28.64
N LEU A 16 10.63 7.89 -29.39
CA LEU A 16 10.08 6.54 -29.44
C LEU A 16 11.13 5.50 -29.91
N VAL A 17 11.19 4.33 -29.27
CA VAL A 17 11.70 3.10 -29.91
C VAL A 17 10.73 1.96 -29.60
N THR A 18 9.92 1.62 -30.60
CA THR A 18 9.09 0.41 -30.64
C THR A 18 9.94 -0.76 -31.13
N VAL A 19 10.19 -1.77 -30.29
CA VAL A 19 10.74 -3.05 -30.74
C VAL A 19 9.58 -4.00 -31.00
N LEU A 20 9.25 -4.21 -32.27
CA LEU A 20 8.41 -5.32 -32.72
C LEU A 20 9.23 -6.61 -32.62
N ALA A 21 8.93 -7.45 -31.63
CA ALA A 21 9.39 -8.83 -31.58
C ALA A 21 8.32 -9.75 -32.20
N ALA A 22 8.57 -10.09 -33.46
CA ALA A 22 8.19 -11.30 -34.20
C ALA A 22 7.00 -12.15 -33.72
N CYS A 23 5.94 -12.14 -34.54
CA CYS A 23 5.01 -13.25 -34.71
C CYS A 23 5.74 -14.46 -35.32
N SER A 24 5.60 -15.65 -34.73
CA SER A 24 5.61 -16.97 -35.40
C SER A 24 5.26 -18.06 -34.38
N GLY A 25 4.01 -18.48 -34.37
CA GLY A 25 3.52 -19.57 -33.52
C GLY A 25 2.24 -20.17 -34.10
N GLN A 26 2.34 -20.64 -35.35
CA GLN A 26 1.32 -21.46 -36.00
C GLN A 26 1.45 -22.89 -35.46
N GLY A 27 0.40 -23.45 -34.86
CA GLY A 27 0.42 -24.80 -34.33
C GLY A 27 -0.93 -25.33 -33.86
N ALA A 28 -1.65 -25.93 -34.81
CA ALA A 28 -2.64 -27.02 -34.70
C ALA A 28 -3.95 -26.83 -33.91
N ASP A 29 -5.04 -26.91 -34.67
CA ASP A 29 -6.39 -27.32 -34.25
C ASP A 29 -6.38 -28.58 -33.36
N ALA A 30 -7.13 -28.53 -32.26
CA ALA A 30 -7.57 -29.71 -31.51
C ALA A 30 -8.95 -29.46 -30.88
N ASP A 31 -9.96 -29.99 -31.56
CA ASP A 31 -11.26 -30.53 -31.14
C ASP A 31 -11.77 -30.27 -29.68
N PRO A 32 -12.98 -29.68 -29.49
CA PRO A 32 -13.61 -29.61 -28.18
C PRO A 32 -14.45 -30.86 -27.92
N THR A 33 -13.88 -31.86 -27.22
CA THR A 33 -14.68 -32.91 -26.59
C THR A 33 -15.06 -32.49 -25.18
N GLU A 34 -16.35 -32.21 -25.00
CA GLU A 34 -17.00 -32.01 -23.70
C GLU A 34 -16.92 -33.26 -22.83
N GLY A 35 -16.57 -33.07 -21.56
CA GLY A 35 -16.83 -34.02 -20.49
C GLY A 35 -16.95 -33.26 -19.16
N PRO A 36 -18.09 -33.31 -18.45
CA PRO A 36 -18.20 -32.69 -17.13
C PRO A 36 -17.50 -33.60 -16.13
N THR A 37 -16.19 -33.47 -16.00
CA THR A 37 -15.50 -34.00 -14.83
C THR A 37 -15.68 -32.97 -13.73
N GLY A 38 -16.51 -33.31 -12.74
CA GLY A 38 -16.74 -32.46 -11.58
C GLY A 38 -15.41 -31.99 -11.01
N SER A 39 -15.21 -30.67 -11.03
CA SER A 39 -14.09 -30.02 -10.37
C SER A 39 -14.31 -30.16 -8.86
N GLU A 40 -13.95 -31.31 -8.32
CA GLU A 40 -13.51 -31.40 -6.93
C GLU A 40 -12.16 -30.71 -6.88
N SER A 41 -12.18 -29.38 -6.91
CA SER A 41 -11.04 -28.54 -6.60
C SER A 41 -10.64 -28.90 -5.18
N VAL A 42 -9.67 -29.80 -5.05
CA VAL A 42 -8.93 -30.02 -3.82
C VAL A 42 -8.55 -28.63 -3.32
N VAL A 43 -9.17 -28.23 -2.22
CA VAL A 43 -8.83 -27.02 -1.49
C VAL A 43 -7.41 -27.27 -0.99
N SER A 44 -6.41 -26.88 -1.77
CA SER A 44 -5.11 -26.59 -1.20
C SER A 44 -5.39 -25.57 -0.11
N ASP A 45 -5.21 -25.97 1.15
CA ASP A 45 -5.15 -25.13 2.35
C ASP A 45 -3.93 -24.20 2.27
N GLY A 46 -3.81 -23.51 1.13
CA GLY A 46 -2.74 -22.62 0.77
C GLY A 46 -2.91 -21.36 1.57
N ALA A 47 -2.19 -21.29 2.68
CA ALA A 47 -2.00 -20.09 3.47
C ALA A 47 -1.73 -18.89 2.55
N SER A 48 -2.76 -18.06 2.33
CA SER A 48 -2.67 -16.85 1.53
C SER A 48 -2.29 -15.68 2.44
N PRO A 49 -1.51 -14.69 1.95
CA PRO A 49 -1.19 -13.48 2.70
C PRO A 49 -2.44 -12.78 3.22
N VAL A 50 -2.36 -12.23 4.44
CA VAL A 50 -3.45 -11.42 5.00
C VAL A 50 -3.67 -10.19 4.15
N VAL A 51 -4.91 -9.98 3.71
CA VAL A 51 -5.36 -8.78 2.99
C VAL A 51 -6.40 -8.06 3.83
N PHE A 52 -6.37 -6.73 3.80
CA PHE A 52 -7.30 -5.87 4.54
C PHE A 52 -8.21 -5.07 3.61
N ALA A 53 -9.44 -4.86 4.06
CA ALA A 53 -10.28 -3.75 3.63
C ALA A 53 -10.27 -2.68 4.73
N PHE A 54 -10.64 -1.45 4.38
CA PHE A 54 -10.59 -0.29 5.25
C PHE A 54 -11.97 0.34 5.30
N GLU A 55 -12.49 0.54 6.50
CA GLU A 55 -13.70 1.33 6.72
C GLU A 55 -13.30 2.65 7.34
N CYS A 56 -13.58 3.74 6.64
CA CYS A 56 -13.25 5.09 7.07
C CYS A 56 -14.53 5.89 7.26
N ASP A 57 -14.53 6.74 8.28
CA ASP A 57 -15.61 7.70 8.47
C ASP A 57 -15.51 8.80 7.40
N ASP A 58 -16.66 9.25 6.88
CA ASP A 58 -16.74 10.43 6.02
C ASP A 58 -17.22 11.68 6.79
N ASP A 59 -17.18 12.84 6.13
CA ASP A 59 -17.59 14.11 6.74
C ASP A 59 -19.10 14.16 7.11
N GLY A 60 -19.89 13.24 6.57
CA GLY A 60 -21.32 13.09 6.83
C GLY A 60 -21.65 12.14 7.99
N GLY A 61 -20.66 11.43 8.53
CA GLY A 61 -20.83 10.40 9.54
C GLY A 61 -21.23 9.03 8.99
N ASP A 62 -21.26 8.87 7.67
CA ASP A 62 -21.39 7.58 7.01
C ASP A 62 -20.02 6.88 6.94
N ARG A 63 -20.04 5.56 6.75
CA ARG A 63 -18.82 4.76 6.59
C ARG A 63 -18.66 4.28 5.17
N GLU A 64 -17.50 4.58 4.60
CA GLU A 64 -17.13 4.11 3.27
C GLU A 64 -16.09 3.01 3.37
N ARG A 65 -16.22 1.99 2.51
CA ARG A 65 -15.33 0.83 2.50
C ARG A 65 -14.44 0.84 1.27
N TYR A 66 -13.14 0.69 1.50
CA TYR A 66 -12.09 0.61 0.50
C TYR A 66 -11.36 -0.73 0.58
N THR A 67 -10.93 -1.28 -0.56
CA THR A 67 -10.20 -2.57 -0.60
C THR A 67 -8.69 -2.40 -0.74
N THR A 68 -8.21 -1.16 -0.92
CA THR A 68 -6.79 -0.81 -0.97
C THR A 68 -6.56 0.49 -0.19
N TYR A 69 -5.40 0.60 0.48
CA TYR A 69 -5.03 1.83 1.19
C TYR A 69 -4.82 3.01 0.23
N SER A 70 -4.40 2.76 -1.03
CA SER A 70 -4.18 3.83 -2.00
C SER A 70 -5.48 4.53 -2.39
N ALA A 71 -6.59 3.78 -2.46
CA ALA A 71 -7.90 4.36 -2.71
C ALA A 71 -8.37 5.25 -1.54
N VAL A 72 -7.98 4.90 -0.30
CA VAL A 72 -8.22 5.75 0.88
C VAL A 72 -7.47 7.07 0.75
N TRP A 73 -6.20 7.03 0.32
CA TRP A 73 -5.38 8.23 0.12
C TRP A 73 -5.92 9.11 -1.01
N GLU A 74 -6.32 8.52 -2.14
CA GLU A 74 -6.90 9.22 -3.29
C GLU A 74 -8.23 9.90 -2.92
N ALA A 75 -9.00 9.29 -2.02
CA ALA A 75 -10.25 9.84 -1.50
C ALA A 75 -10.04 10.79 -0.29
N GLU A 76 -8.79 11.08 0.07
CA GLU A 76 -8.41 11.95 1.19
C GLU A 76 -9.11 11.59 2.52
N ARG A 77 -9.35 10.28 2.74
CA ARG A 77 -9.99 9.79 3.97
C ARG A 77 -8.99 9.60 5.11
N SER A 78 -9.52 9.59 6.32
CA SER A 78 -8.77 9.35 7.56
C SER A 78 -9.65 8.65 8.60
N SER A 79 -9.08 8.36 9.77
CA SER A 79 -9.79 7.68 10.87
C SER A 79 -10.29 6.29 10.46
N CYS A 80 -9.48 5.58 9.70
CA CYS A 80 -9.86 4.29 9.14
C CYS A 80 -9.67 3.15 10.14
N THR A 81 -10.50 2.12 9.99
CA THR A 81 -10.35 0.83 10.65
C THR A 81 -10.06 -0.24 9.61
N ALA A 82 -9.14 -1.16 9.93
CA ALA A 82 -8.78 -2.24 9.02
C ALA A 82 -9.49 -3.54 9.39
N HIS A 83 -10.06 -4.20 8.39
CA HIS A 83 -10.76 -5.47 8.52
C HIS A 83 -10.10 -6.50 7.63
N ARG A 84 -9.77 -7.67 8.19
CA ARG A 84 -9.23 -8.77 7.39
C ARG A 84 -10.27 -9.19 6.36
N LEU A 85 -9.92 -9.07 5.09
CA LEU A 85 -10.75 -9.46 3.96
C LEU A 85 -10.53 -10.93 3.60
N THR A 86 -9.26 -11.36 3.52
CA THR A 86 -8.88 -12.74 3.23
C THR A 86 -7.48 -13.04 3.80
N GLY A 87 -7.05 -14.30 3.65
CA GLY A 87 -5.74 -14.78 4.07
C GLY A 87 -5.65 -15.08 5.56
N SER A 88 -4.96 -16.15 5.90
CA SER A 88 -4.80 -16.60 7.29
C SER A 88 -3.41 -16.26 7.84
N VAL A 89 -2.39 -16.22 6.98
CA VAL A 89 -0.98 -16.11 7.37
C VAL A 89 -0.39 -14.78 6.91
N PRO A 90 0.23 -13.99 7.79
CA PRO A 90 0.88 -12.74 7.39
C PRO A 90 2.05 -13.00 6.41
N SER A 91 2.22 -12.14 5.41
CA SER A 91 3.39 -12.18 4.52
C SER A 91 4.69 -11.93 5.29
N GLU A 92 5.84 -12.26 4.71
CA GLU A 92 7.15 -12.00 5.35
C GLU A 92 7.33 -10.52 5.74
N GLN A 93 6.90 -9.60 4.88
CA GLN A 93 6.92 -8.16 5.15
C GLN A 93 6.03 -7.81 6.34
N GLN A 94 4.80 -8.32 6.37
CA GLN A 94 3.86 -8.09 7.46
C GLN A 94 4.41 -8.64 8.79
N GLN A 95 5.01 -9.84 8.77
CA GLN A 95 5.66 -10.40 9.96
C GLN A 95 6.86 -9.55 10.39
N ALA A 96 7.69 -9.08 9.45
CA ALA A 96 8.82 -8.22 9.75
C ALA A 96 8.38 -6.88 10.37
N ALA A 97 7.29 -6.29 9.89
CA ALA A 97 6.71 -5.08 10.44
C ALA A 97 6.18 -5.31 11.87
N VAL A 98 5.44 -6.39 12.11
CA VAL A 98 4.94 -6.74 13.46
C VAL A 98 6.10 -7.00 14.43
N ARG A 99 7.16 -7.69 13.99
CA ARG A 99 8.38 -7.87 14.79
C ARG A 99 9.04 -6.54 15.12
N ALA A 100 9.15 -5.63 14.15
CA ALA A 100 9.72 -4.30 14.37
C ALA A 100 8.88 -3.44 15.33
N ALA A 101 7.55 -3.66 15.34
CA ALA A 101 6.67 -2.98 16.28
C ALA A 101 6.96 -3.38 17.73
N GLY A 102 7.47 -4.58 17.99
CA GLY A 102 7.85 -5.00 19.35
C GLY A 102 6.72 -4.87 20.37
N GLY A 103 5.46 -5.09 19.94
CA GLY A 103 4.26 -4.89 20.76
C GLY A 103 3.70 -3.46 20.79
N ALA A 104 4.30 -2.53 20.03
CA ALA A 104 3.77 -1.17 19.86
C ALA A 104 2.48 -1.14 19.03
N ALA A 105 2.34 -2.07 18.08
CA ALA A 105 1.16 -2.24 17.25
C ALA A 105 1.04 -3.69 16.75
N THR A 106 -0.19 -4.10 16.50
CA THR A 106 -0.60 -5.34 15.84
C THR A 106 -0.62 -5.15 14.33
N LEU A 107 -0.77 -6.25 13.58
CA LEU A 107 -0.88 -6.20 12.12
C LEU A 107 -2.09 -5.36 11.65
N VAL A 108 -3.22 -5.47 12.36
CA VAL A 108 -4.46 -4.74 12.04
C VAL A 108 -4.27 -3.24 12.26
N GLU A 109 -3.63 -2.85 13.36
CA GLU A 109 -3.33 -1.44 13.65
C GLU A 109 -2.35 -0.86 12.63
N LEU A 110 -1.30 -1.62 12.24
CA LEU A 110 -0.39 -1.19 11.17
C LEU A 110 -1.11 -1.01 9.83
N ALA A 111 -2.08 -1.88 9.52
CA ALA A 111 -2.90 -1.75 8.32
C ALA A 111 -3.77 -0.49 8.36
N ALA A 112 -4.50 -0.26 9.46
CA ALA A 112 -5.35 0.91 9.64
C ALA A 112 -4.53 2.21 9.53
N THR A 113 -3.42 2.29 10.27
CA THR A 113 -2.54 3.46 10.24
C THR A 113 -1.90 3.69 8.87
N CYS A 114 -1.60 2.65 8.08
CA CYS A 114 -1.13 2.81 6.70
C CYS A 114 -2.19 3.42 5.77
N ALA A 115 -3.48 3.27 6.07
CA ALA A 115 -4.54 3.89 5.29
C ALA A 115 -4.70 5.39 5.60
N ASP A 116 -4.35 5.83 6.81
CA ASP A 116 -4.50 7.23 7.21
C ASP A 116 -3.35 8.12 6.71
N THR A 117 -3.69 9.32 6.23
CA THR A 117 -2.71 10.39 5.93
C THR A 117 -2.98 11.63 6.77
N GLY A 118 -1.98 12.50 6.93
CA GLY A 118 -2.13 13.80 7.59
C GLY A 118 -2.27 13.72 9.12
N THR A 119 -2.23 12.53 9.69
CA THR A 119 -2.48 12.27 11.12
C THR A 119 -1.26 11.66 11.81
N ALA A 120 -1.30 11.61 13.14
CA ALA A 120 -0.31 10.88 13.91
C ALA A 120 -0.45 9.36 13.61
N PRO A 121 0.66 8.61 13.54
CA PRO A 121 2.02 9.01 13.87
C PRO A 121 2.79 9.65 12.70
N TRP A 122 2.27 9.61 11.47
CA TRP A 122 2.97 10.08 10.25
C TRP A 122 3.40 11.54 10.31
N THR A 123 2.56 12.39 10.92
CA THR A 123 2.83 13.83 10.99
C THR A 123 3.53 14.28 12.26
N THR A 124 3.73 13.40 13.24
CA THR A 124 4.22 13.76 14.58
C THR A 124 5.69 13.39 14.80
N ALA A 125 6.36 14.12 15.70
CA ALA A 125 7.72 13.79 16.10
C ALA A 125 7.78 12.46 16.88
N VAL A 126 8.89 11.72 16.70
CA VAL A 126 9.16 10.49 17.46
C VAL A 126 9.94 10.86 18.72
N THR A 127 9.27 10.83 19.87
CA THR A 127 9.86 11.23 21.16
C THR A 127 9.98 10.10 22.18
N THR A 128 9.43 8.93 21.86
CA THR A 128 9.42 7.77 22.77
C THR A 128 9.91 6.52 22.06
N ARG A 129 10.43 5.57 22.84
CA ARG A 129 10.83 4.25 22.33
C ARG A 129 9.68 3.52 21.63
N ARG A 130 8.48 3.57 22.20
CA ARG A 130 7.27 2.96 21.60
C ARG A 130 6.93 3.64 20.27
N GLY A 131 7.03 4.96 20.19
CA GLY A 131 6.87 5.71 18.94
C GLY A 131 7.92 5.33 17.89
N ALA A 132 9.18 5.14 18.28
CA ALA A 132 10.24 4.71 17.36
C ALA A 132 10.00 3.30 16.82
N GLN A 133 9.51 2.38 17.65
CA GLN A 133 9.11 1.03 17.24
C GLN A 133 7.92 1.07 16.26
N LEU A 134 6.90 1.86 16.56
CA LEU A 134 5.75 2.05 15.68
C LEU A 134 6.18 2.65 14.33
N ALA A 135 6.99 3.71 14.34
CA ALA A 135 7.50 4.34 13.13
C ALA A 135 8.31 3.34 12.28
N ALA A 136 9.21 2.59 12.90
CA ALA A 136 10.01 1.56 12.24
C ALA A 136 9.15 0.42 11.66
N ALA A 137 8.05 0.07 12.32
CA ALA A 137 7.09 -0.91 11.83
C ALA A 137 6.31 -0.40 10.62
N LEU A 138 5.80 0.83 10.68
CA LEU A 138 5.05 1.46 9.59
C LEU A 138 5.90 1.63 8.32
N LEU A 139 7.16 2.04 8.45
CA LEU A 139 8.09 2.13 7.32
C LEU A 139 8.37 0.78 6.65
N ARG A 140 8.19 -0.34 7.37
CA ARG A 140 8.30 -1.70 6.82
C ARG A 140 6.98 -2.18 6.21
N TYR A 141 5.87 -1.89 6.86
CA TYR A 141 4.53 -2.30 6.44
C TYR A 141 4.07 -1.54 5.19
N CYS A 142 4.31 -0.23 5.14
CA CYS A 142 3.71 0.70 4.18
C CYS A 142 4.79 1.52 3.45
N PRO A 143 5.70 0.91 2.67
CA PRO A 143 6.83 1.62 2.08
C PRO A 143 6.44 2.69 1.04
N GLY A 144 5.23 2.61 0.49
CA GLY A 144 4.68 3.57 -0.47
C GLY A 144 3.81 4.67 0.15
N HIS A 145 3.77 4.78 1.49
CA HIS A 145 2.95 5.79 2.15
C HIS A 145 3.36 7.21 1.74
N PRO A 146 2.43 8.14 1.47
CA PRO A 146 2.76 9.51 1.08
C PRO A 146 3.66 10.25 2.07
N GLU A 147 3.59 9.90 3.35
CA GLU A 147 4.30 10.57 4.45
C GLU A 147 5.54 9.79 4.93
N THR A 148 5.99 8.81 4.14
CA THR A 148 7.13 7.95 4.49
C THR A 148 8.39 8.74 4.83
N ASP A 149 8.74 9.75 4.03
CA ASP A 149 9.98 10.51 4.22
C ASP A 149 9.94 11.35 5.50
N ARG A 150 8.80 11.96 5.80
CA ARG A 150 8.58 12.67 7.07
C ARG A 150 8.78 11.76 8.28
N LEU A 151 8.23 10.54 8.22
CA LEU A 151 8.36 9.57 9.31
C LEU A 151 9.82 9.06 9.45
N ARG A 152 10.54 8.90 8.34
CA ARG A 152 11.98 8.59 8.35
C ARG A 152 12.78 9.70 9.02
N ASP A 153 12.53 10.96 8.67
CA ASP A 153 13.21 12.11 9.28
C ASP A 153 12.93 12.18 10.78
N ALA A 154 11.68 12.00 11.18
CA ALA A 154 11.30 11.96 12.59
C ALA A 154 12.06 10.86 13.36
N LEU A 155 12.21 9.68 12.75
CA LEU A 155 12.96 8.57 13.35
C LEU A 155 14.47 8.84 13.44
N ILE A 156 15.07 9.51 12.44
CA ILE A 156 16.50 9.89 12.45
C ILE A 156 16.81 10.87 13.60
N THR A 157 15.87 11.76 13.92
CA THR A 157 16.05 12.76 15.00
C THR A 157 15.87 12.19 16.41
N TYR A 158 15.30 11.00 16.55
CA TYR A 158 15.07 10.35 17.84
C TYR A 158 16.40 9.92 18.50
N ARG A 159 16.58 10.23 19.79
CA ARG A 159 17.85 10.02 20.52
C ARG A 159 17.84 8.94 21.62
N GLY A 160 16.75 8.18 21.75
CA GLY A 160 16.65 7.13 22.77
C GLY A 160 16.06 7.62 24.07
#